data_AF-A0A438MJM4-F1
#
_entry.id   AF-A0A438MJM4-F1
#
_cell.length_a   1.000
_cell.length_b   1.000
_cell.length_c   1.000
_cell.angle_alpha   90.00
_cell.angle_beta   90.00
_cell.angle_gamma   90.00
#
_symmetry.space_group_name_H-M   'P 1'
#
loop_
_entity.id
_entity.type
_entity.pdbx_description
1 polymer ?
#
loop_
_entity_poly.entity_id
_entity_poly.type
_entity_poly.pdbx_seq_one_letter_code
_entity_poly.pdbx_strand_id
1 'polypeptide(L)' 'MVLHVRTVIVRLVEPEQSGGRLLGLLEEVGREPVPFNGPEALLDLLREAAGLDHDHE' A
#
# COMPACT_ATOMS: atom_id res chain seq x y z
N MET A 1 -28.13 6.08 -2.09
CA MET A 1 -26.85 5.34 -2.14
C MET A 1 -25.79 6.25 -1.55
N VAL A 2 -25.29 5.97 -0.35
CA VAL A 2 -24.24 6.78 0.28
C VAL A 2 -22.91 6.16 -0.11
N LEU A 3 -22.09 6.88 -0.89
CA LEU A 3 -20.69 6.51 -1.11
C LEU A 3 -19.95 6.72 0.21
N HIS A 4 -19.62 5.64 0.91
CA HIS A 4 -18.67 5.70 2.02
C HIS A 4 -17.28 5.96 1.43
N VAL A 5 -16.78 7.18 1.59
CA VAL A 5 -15.40 7.51 1.23
C VAL A 5 -14.52 7.06 2.41
N ARG A 6 -13.72 6.02 2.20
CA ARG A 6 -12.66 5.61 3.14
C ARG A 6 -11.37 6.34 2.78
N THR A 7 -10.82 7.12 3.71
CA THR A 7 -9.49 7.73 3.57
C THR A 7 -8.46 6.81 4.20
N VAL A 8 -7.39 6.50 3.47
CA VAL A 8 -6.26 5.70 3.96
C VAL A 8 -5.00 6.56 3.93
N ILE A 9 -4.28 6.61 5.06
CA ILE A 9 -3.00 7.32 5.19
C ILE A 9 -1.90 6.26 5.21
N VAL A 10 -0.96 6.38 4.29
CA VAL A 10 0.16 5.44 4.13
C VAL A 10 1.48 6.16 4.37
N ARG A 11 2.41 5.47 5.03
CA ARG A 11 3.77 5.94 5.30
C ARG A 11 4.77 5.02 4.61
N LEU A 12 5.77 5.62 3.97
CA LEU A 12 7.00 4.93 3.58
C LEU A 12 7.96 4.94 4.78
N VAL A 13 8.34 3.76 5.23
CA VAL A 13 9.27 3.52 6.32
C VAL A 13 10.56 2.96 5.72
N GLU A 14 11.70 3.50 6.16
CA GLU A 14 13.04 3.10 5.69
C GLU A 14 13.19 3.05 4.16
N PRO A 15 12.82 4.11 3.41
CA PRO A 15 12.90 4.09 1.96
C PRO A 15 14.34 4.10 1.47
N GLU A 16 14.69 3.15 0.60
CA GLU A 16 15.96 3.11 -0.13
C GLU A 16 15.70 3.25 -1.64
N GLN A 17 16.44 4.12 -2.31
CA GLN A 17 16.43 4.23 -3.77
C GLN A 17 17.75 3.69 -4.34
N SER A 18 17.66 2.65 -5.16
CA SER A 18 18.82 2.05 -5.82
C SER A 18 18.46 1.57 -7.22
N GLY A 19 19.28 1.91 -8.22
CA GLY A 19 19.09 1.47 -9.60
C GLY A 19 17.74 1.86 -10.23
N GLY A 20 17.14 2.97 -9.82
CA GLY A 20 15.82 3.42 -10.29
C GLY A 20 14.65 2.70 -9.64
N ARG A 21 14.88 1.87 -8.61
CA ARG A 21 13.84 1.21 -7.82
C ARG A 21 13.77 1.84 -6.44
N LEU A 22 12.55 2.04 -5.96
CA LEU A 22 12.27 2.44 -4.59
C LEU A 22 11.89 1.17 -3.81
N LEU A 23 12.59 0.95 -2.70
CA LEU A 23 12.45 -0.16 -1.77
C LEU A 23 12.11 0.42 -0.40
N GLY A 24 11.44 -0.36 0.44
CA GLY A 24 11.20 0.02 1.82
C GLY A 24 10.05 -0.76 2.43
N LEU A 25 9.55 -0.26 3.55
CA LEU A 25 8.36 -0.78 4.19
C LEU A 25 7.21 0.21 3.96
N LEU A 26 6.03 -0.31 3.65
CA LEU A 26 4.81 0.45 3.47
C LEU A 26 3.88 0.18 4.66
N GLU A 27 3.41 1.24 5.31
CA GLU A 27 2.61 1.12 6.52
C GLU A 27 1.30 1.91 6.38
N GLU A 28 0.15 1.24 6.49
CA GLU A 28 -1.11 1.90 6.86
C GLU A 28 -1.00 2.28 8.34
N VAL A 29 -1.26 3.54 8.68
CA VAL A 29 -1.10 4.04 10.06
C VAL A 29 -1.85 3.15 11.05
N GLY A 30 -1.10 2.48 11.94
CA GLY A 30 -1.64 1.56 12.95
C GLY A 30 -1.66 0.08 12.54
N ARG A 31 -1.10 -0.29 11.39
CA ARG A 31 -0.88 -1.68 10.96
C ARG A 31 0.61 -2.04 10.90
N GLU A 32 0.88 -3.33 10.74
CA GLU A 32 2.25 -3.81 10.54
C GLU A 32 2.80 -3.35 9.18
N PRO A 33 4.02 -2.81 9.11
CA PRO A 33 4.64 -2.44 7.84
C PRO A 33 4.89 -3.66 6.96
N VAL A 34 4.55 -3.56 5.67
CA VAL A 34 4.78 -4.62 4.68
C VAL A 34 5.92 -4.24 3.73
N PRO A 35 6.79 -5.18 3.32
CA PRO A 35 7.81 -4.88 2.32
C PRO A 35 7.20 -4.41 1.00
N PHE A 36 7.79 -3.37 0.39
CA PHE A 36 7.40 -2.86 -0.91
C PHE A 36 8.63 -2.76 -1.83
N ASN A 37 8.44 -3.13 -3.10
CA ASN A 37 9.45 -3.04 -4.15
C ASN A 37 8.78 -2.58 -5.45
N GLY A 38 9.08 -1.34 -5.87
CA GLY A 38 8.54 -0.78 -7.11
C GLY A 38 7.05 -0.37 -7.01
N PRO A 39 6.52 0.29 -8.06
CA PRO A 39 5.17 0.84 -8.07
C PRO A 39 4.06 -0.22 -7.90
N GLU A 40 4.34 -1.48 -8.20
CA GLU A 40 3.40 -2.60 -8.11
C GLU A 40 2.92 -2.83 -6.67
N ALA A 41 3.83 -2.81 -5.69
CA ALA A 41 3.47 -3.02 -4.29
C ALA A 41 2.65 -1.86 -3.70
N LEU A 42 2.80 -0.63 -4.21
CA LEU A 42 1.92 0.49 -3.87
C LEU A 42 0.51 0.29 -4.47
N LEU A 43 0.42 -0.20 -5.70
CA LEU A 43 -0.87 -0.49 -6.34
C LEU A 43 -1.63 -1.60 -5.61
N ASP A 44 -0.95 -2.64 -5.14
CA ASP A 44 -1.57 -3.72 -4.38
C ASP A 44 -2.10 -3.23 -3.03
N LEU A 45 -1.35 -2.38 -2.30
CA LEU A 45 -1.87 -1.75 -1.09
C LEU A 45 -3.09 -0.85 -1.38
N LEU A 46 -3.05 -0.04 -2.45
CA LEU A 46 -4.18 0.80 -2.81
C LEU A 46 -5.42 -0.03 -3.19
N ARG A 47 -5.22 -1.21 -3.79
CA ARG A 47 -6.30 -2.16 -4.08
C ARG A 47 -6.87 -2.76 -2.80
N GLU A 48 -6.04 -3.24 -1.87
CA GLU A 48 -6.49 -3.75 -0.56
C GLU A 48 -7.24 -2.67 0.24
N ALA A 49 -6.68 -1.46 0.30
CA ALA A 49 -7.27 -0.30 0.96
C ALA A 49 -8.65 0.07 0.37
N ALA A 50 -8.80 -0.04 -0.95
CA ALA A 50 -10.05 0.19 -1.65
C ALA A 50 -11.04 -0.99 -1.57
N GLY A 51 -10.66 -2.09 -0.91
CA GLY A 51 -11.48 -3.31 -0.86
C GLY A 51 -11.64 -3.97 -2.23
N LEU A 52 -10.67 -3.76 -3.13
CA LEU A 52 -10.62 -4.31 -4.48
C LEU A 52 -9.80 -5.60 -4.53
N ASP A 53 -9.22 -6.02 -3.41
CA ASP A 53 -8.47 -7.26 -3.38
C ASP A 53 -9.41 -8.44 -3.54
N HIS A 54 -8.96 -9.34 -4.39
CA HIS A 54 -9.73 -10.38 -5.06
C HIS A 54 -10.47 -11.26 -4.04
N ASP A 55 -11.74 -11.53 -4.32
CA ASP A 55 -12.37 -12.78 -3.88
C ASP A 55 -11.40 -13.92 -4.24
N HIS A 56 -10.74 -14.46 -3.23
CA HIS A 56 -10.11 -15.77 -3.31
C HIS A 56 -11.21 -16.80 -3.02
N GLU A 57 -12.23 -16.84 -3.89
CA GLU A 57 -13.23 -17.92 -4.09
C GLU A 57 -14.13 -17.62 -5.31
#